data_AF-A0A812ITP3-F1
#
_entry.id   AF-A0A812ITP3-F1
#
_cell.length_a   1.000
_cell.length_b   1.000
_cell.length_c   1.000
_cell.angle_alpha   90.00
_cell.angle_beta   90.00
_cell.angle_gamma   90.00
#
_symmetry.space_group_name_H-M   'P 1'
#
loop_
_entity.id
_entity.type
_entity.pdbx_description
1 polymer ?
#
loop_
_entity_poly.entity_id
_entity_poly.type
_entity_poly.pdbx_seq_one_letter_code
_entity_poly.pdbx_strand_id
1 'polypeptide(L)'
;MRRAGRNHILLSLPPVLTKHSGCFCAMGCSGSKVTVATYNLYWWCVSNEYHNCHQFGGGQGFQELYKTIADNAPFDLAGFQECDDVEQVLRGADLQAFDYFAPKGSDAPMVWSTERFQKIGGPGSEWIAKDKWGDRLMNWVRLREKATNTSIFFANTHGPLDQCGGDAGSKAASNYQGAIDKHKQPEDKVVFTGDFNCGSMDETMMTLGQGLFNAATDQSFNGADHVLVSPGVNLCGYSSTGGFPSDHQFLKMHLSLDNGTSNSVPEPALPVAAPVPLLTSASETHLADDSVRGASGCPPPGANPCCTSCPSSHFCPMDQGCYALGQSGCDGGLCAPALSAETRTEPPRCDEESEVCEEIEEQRTERLADESELHAAVVLVMVVVVVLVVVAAVVVVVAVPVVVPVLLVLVLPEPVQVVMVVVVLLLLVLVALVVLVGGGGCWRYRVCGPKERSGGMDEWMKNYSVSKMDNLEQTVASLSTLRLCCCFFGLTGMQGCLTIERL
;
A
#
# COMPACT_ATOMS: atom_id res chain seq x y z
N MET A 1 -26.49 -59.16 -35.82
CA MET A 1 -25.98 -57.77 -35.84
C MET A 1 -26.71 -56.97 -34.77
N ARG A 2 -26.03 -56.68 -33.65
CA ARG A 2 -26.59 -55.95 -32.49
C ARG A 2 -26.49 -54.44 -32.74
N ARG A 3 -27.58 -53.69 -32.60
CA ARG A 3 -27.56 -52.21 -32.57
C ARG A 3 -27.41 -51.74 -31.13
N ALA A 4 -26.40 -50.91 -30.89
CA ALA A 4 -26.11 -50.26 -29.62
C ALA A 4 -27.08 -49.08 -29.39
N GLY A 5 -27.64 -49.00 -28.18
CA GLY A 5 -28.42 -47.85 -27.71
C GLY A 5 -27.50 -46.75 -27.18
N ARG A 6 -27.77 -45.51 -27.57
CA ARG A 6 -27.16 -44.29 -27.02
C ARG A 6 -27.93 -43.88 -25.76
N ASN A 7 -27.26 -43.88 -24.61
CA ASN A 7 -27.74 -43.23 -23.39
C ASN A 7 -27.42 -41.72 -23.48
N HIS A 8 -28.45 -40.88 -23.38
CA HIS A 8 -28.30 -39.44 -23.16
C HIS A 8 -28.11 -39.19 -21.66
N ILE A 9 -26.93 -38.69 -21.28
CA ILE A 9 -26.65 -38.17 -19.94
C ILE A 9 -27.14 -36.72 -19.92
N LEU A 10 -28.18 -36.45 -19.14
CA LEU A 10 -28.63 -35.10 -18.80
C LEU A 10 -27.69 -34.54 -17.72
N LEU A 11 -26.77 -33.67 -18.13
CA LEU A 11 -26.00 -32.83 -17.21
C LEU A 11 -26.91 -31.71 -16.68
N SER A 12 -27.32 -31.83 -15.41
CA SER A 12 -27.93 -30.74 -14.66
C SER A 12 -26.91 -29.63 -14.43
N LEU A 13 -27.16 -28.45 -14.99
CA LEU A 13 -26.39 -27.25 -14.67
C LEU A 13 -26.67 -26.84 -13.20
N PRO A 14 -25.66 -26.35 -12.45
CA PRO A 14 -25.89 -25.80 -11.12
C PRO A 14 -26.71 -24.51 -11.19
N PRO A 15 -27.51 -24.19 -10.16
CA PRO A 15 -28.29 -22.97 -10.13
C PRO A 15 -27.38 -21.74 -10.11
N VAL A 16 -27.74 -20.78 -10.96
CA VAL A 16 -27.17 -19.43 -11.02
C VAL A 16 -27.33 -18.77 -9.65
N LEU A 17 -26.21 -18.42 -9.01
CA LEU A 17 -26.18 -17.61 -7.79
C LEU A 17 -26.85 -16.26 -8.07
N THR A 18 -28.03 -16.05 -7.53
CA THR A 18 -28.70 -14.74 -7.56
C THR A 18 -28.03 -13.84 -6.54
N LYS A 19 -27.47 -12.72 -7.03
CA LYS A 19 -26.87 -11.65 -6.23
C LYS A 19 -27.95 -11.05 -5.31
N HIS A 20 -28.01 -11.48 -4.06
CA HIS A 20 -28.91 -10.92 -3.06
C HIS A 20 -28.29 -9.65 -2.49
N SER A 21 -28.79 -8.49 -2.93
CA SER A 21 -28.55 -7.18 -2.32
C SER A 21 -29.33 -7.05 -1.01
N GLY A 22 -29.00 -7.90 -0.03
CA GLY A 22 -29.58 -7.86 1.30
C GLY A 22 -28.87 -6.82 2.16
N CYS A 23 -29.65 -5.90 2.74
CA CYS A 23 -29.20 -4.98 3.78
C CYS A 23 -28.72 -5.81 4.99
N PHE A 24 -27.42 -5.80 5.28
CA PHE A 24 -26.86 -6.47 6.46
C PHE A 24 -27.18 -5.62 7.70
N CYS A 25 -28.32 -5.89 8.34
CA CYS A 25 -28.46 -5.54 9.75
C CYS A 25 -27.32 -6.22 10.51
N ALA A 26 -26.65 -5.49 11.42
CA ALA A 26 -25.60 -6.00 12.28
C ALA A 26 -26.13 -7.17 13.14
N MET A 27 -26.15 -8.37 12.57
CA MET A 27 -26.29 -9.61 13.31
C MET A 27 -25.05 -9.66 14.19
N GLY A 28 -25.24 -9.37 15.48
CA GLY A 28 -24.15 -9.40 16.44
C GLY A 28 -23.37 -10.70 16.28
N CYS A 29 -22.06 -10.61 16.07
CA CYS A 29 -21.22 -11.79 15.99
C CYS A 29 -21.43 -12.65 17.24
N SER A 30 -21.96 -13.85 17.04
CA SER A 30 -21.89 -14.94 18.00
C SER A 30 -20.52 -15.62 17.92
N GLY A 31 -20.08 -16.22 19.03
CA GLY A 31 -18.80 -16.95 19.11
C GLY A 31 -17.65 -16.16 19.73
N SER A 32 -16.47 -16.80 19.76
CA SER A 32 -15.23 -16.21 20.29
C SER A 32 -14.77 -15.07 19.37
N LYS A 33 -14.54 -13.88 19.94
CA LYS A 33 -14.10 -12.70 19.19
C LYS A 33 -12.63 -12.43 19.44
N VAL A 34 -11.83 -12.35 18.38
CA VAL A 34 -10.44 -11.87 18.44
C VAL A 34 -10.45 -10.38 18.15
N THR A 35 -9.85 -9.60 19.03
CA THR A 35 -9.64 -8.17 18.84
C THR A 35 -8.25 -7.95 18.24
N VAL A 36 -8.20 -7.25 17.11
CA VAL A 36 -6.98 -6.99 16.36
C VAL A 36 -6.79 -5.48 16.27
N ALA A 37 -5.54 -5.03 16.30
CA ALA A 37 -5.18 -3.63 16.11
C ALA A 37 -4.04 -3.47 15.09
N THR A 38 -4.01 -2.32 14.42
CA THR A 38 -2.85 -1.85 13.65
C THR A 38 -2.61 -0.38 13.96
N TYR A 39 -1.34 0.01 14.06
CA TYR A 39 -0.97 1.38 14.41
C TYR A 39 0.47 1.68 14.02
N ASN A 40 0.66 2.59 13.06
CA ASN A 40 1.98 3.16 12.79
C ASN A 40 2.32 4.12 13.94
N LEU A 41 3.49 3.95 14.56
CA LEU A 41 3.86 4.64 15.79
C LEU A 41 4.54 5.99 15.54
N TYR A 42 4.86 6.32 14.30
CA TYR A 42 5.56 7.56 13.93
C TYR A 42 6.82 7.79 14.78
N TRP A 43 7.59 6.72 14.93
CA TRP A 43 8.57 6.58 16.01
C TRP A 43 9.65 7.63 16.00
N TRP A 44 10.15 8.01 14.82
CA TRP A 44 11.19 9.03 14.73
C TRP A 44 10.72 10.39 15.28
N CYS A 45 9.42 10.70 15.16
CA CYS A 45 8.85 11.91 15.73
C CYS A 45 8.56 11.73 17.23
N VAL A 46 7.91 10.61 17.61
CA VAL A 46 7.59 10.27 19.01
C VAL A 46 8.84 10.21 19.89
N SER A 47 9.94 9.70 19.37
CA SER A 47 11.25 9.67 20.04
C SER A 47 11.99 11.01 19.98
N ASN A 48 11.56 11.92 19.12
CA ASN A 48 12.24 13.17 18.77
C ASN A 48 13.71 12.92 18.36
N GLU A 49 13.98 11.81 17.66
CA GLU A 49 15.32 11.36 17.28
C GLU A 49 16.05 12.40 16.43
N TYR A 50 15.35 13.00 15.46
CA TYR A 50 15.91 14.00 14.56
C TYR A 50 15.74 15.45 15.05
N HIS A 51 15.31 15.64 16.31
CA HIS A 51 15.05 16.96 16.90
C HIS A 51 14.08 17.84 16.10
N ASN A 52 13.17 17.24 15.34
CA ASN A 52 12.16 17.94 14.55
C ASN A 52 10.75 17.88 15.18
N CYS A 53 10.59 17.13 16.27
CA CYS A 53 9.35 17.03 17.04
C CYS A 53 9.60 17.47 18.49
N HIS A 54 9.96 18.74 18.67
CA HIS A 54 10.38 19.30 19.96
C HIS A 54 9.34 19.11 21.08
N GLN A 55 8.05 19.09 20.74
CA GLN A 55 6.96 18.80 21.67
C GLN A 55 7.03 17.41 22.31
N PHE A 56 7.80 16.49 21.73
CA PHE A 56 8.01 15.13 22.23
C PHE A 56 9.37 14.92 22.90
N GLY A 57 10.15 16.01 23.07
CA GLY A 57 11.43 15.98 23.77
C GLY A 57 11.32 15.45 25.20
N GLY A 58 12.43 14.92 25.72
CA GLY A 58 12.50 14.39 27.09
C GLY A 58 11.66 13.12 27.32
N GLY A 59 11.27 12.41 26.26
CA GLY A 59 10.47 11.19 26.34
C GLY A 59 8.96 11.42 26.46
N GLN A 60 8.49 12.65 26.28
CA GLN A 60 7.06 12.98 26.34
C GLN A 60 6.27 12.27 25.25
N GLY A 61 6.79 12.19 24.02
CA GLY A 61 6.10 11.47 22.94
C GLY A 61 5.86 10.01 23.30
N PHE A 62 6.85 9.33 23.86
CA PHE A 62 6.70 7.95 24.31
C PHE A 62 5.63 7.79 25.40
N GLN A 63 5.54 8.71 26.36
CA GLN A 63 4.49 8.66 27.39
C GLN A 63 3.09 8.75 26.79
N GLU A 64 2.89 9.65 25.83
CA GLU A 64 1.62 9.79 25.10
C GLU A 64 1.33 8.55 24.24
N LEU A 65 2.36 8.00 23.58
CA LEU A 65 2.22 6.79 22.77
C LEU A 65 1.74 5.61 23.61
N TYR A 66 2.37 5.38 24.75
CA TYR A 66 1.98 4.29 25.66
C TYR A 66 0.56 4.48 26.17
N LYS A 67 0.20 5.72 26.52
CA LYS A 67 -1.14 6.07 26.96
C LYS A 67 -2.17 5.75 25.87
N THR A 68 -1.92 6.16 24.63
CA THR A 68 -2.84 5.89 23.49
C THR A 68 -3.04 4.40 23.26
N ILE A 69 -1.97 3.60 23.34
CA ILE A 69 -2.05 2.14 23.20
C ILE A 69 -2.83 1.52 24.38
N ALA A 70 -2.53 1.95 25.62
CA ALA A 70 -3.21 1.45 26.82
C ALA A 70 -4.70 1.82 26.84
N ASP A 71 -5.06 3.05 26.44
CA ASP A 71 -6.44 3.52 26.36
C ASP A 71 -7.25 2.76 25.29
N ASN A 72 -6.59 2.19 24.29
CA ASN A 72 -7.20 1.38 23.24
C ASN A 72 -7.23 -0.13 23.55
N ALA A 73 -6.59 -0.58 24.62
CA ALA A 73 -6.70 -1.94 25.12
C ALA A 73 -8.13 -2.25 25.64
N PRO A 74 -8.56 -3.52 25.69
CA PRO A 74 -7.82 -4.73 25.32
C PRO A 74 -7.83 -4.98 23.80
N PHE A 75 -6.75 -5.59 23.32
CA PHE A 75 -6.68 -6.28 22.03
C PHE A 75 -5.91 -7.60 22.22
N ASP A 76 -5.95 -8.51 21.24
CA ASP A 76 -5.31 -9.81 21.34
C ASP A 76 -4.11 -9.96 20.39
N LEU A 77 -4.17 -9.27 19.25
CA LEU A 77 -3.13 -9.17 18.23
C LEU A 77 -2.92 -7.70 17.89
N ALA A 78 -1.67 -7.27 17.70
CA ALA A 78 -1.41 -5.96 17.12
C ALA A 78 -0.20 -5.97 16.18
N GLY A 79 -0.33 -5.23 15.08
CA GLY A 79 0.76 -4.88 14.19
C GLY A 79 1.17 -3.44 14.42
N PHE A 80 2.46 -3.19 14.61
CA PHE A 80 3.00 -1.84 14.71
C PHE A 80 3.89 -1.55 13.51
N GLN A 81 3.93 -0.31 13.06
CA GLN A 81 4.81 0.16 11.97
C GLN A 81 5.62 1.34 12.45
N GLU A 82 6.74 1.60 11.76
CA GLU A 82 7.78 2.51 12.23
C GLU A 82 8.10 2.27 13.70
N CYS A 83 8.44 1.05 14.12
CA CYS A 83 8.69 0.75 15.52
C CYS A 83 10.06 0.10 15.71
N ASP A 84 10.99 0.84 16.33
CA ASP A 84 12.35 0.37 16.55
C ASP A 84 12.50 -0.52 17.79
N ASP A 85 11.73 -0.24 18.85
CA ASP A 85 11.76 -1.01 20.10
C ASP A 85 10.35 -1.33 20.60
N VAL A 86 9.81 -2.46 20.11
CA VAL A 86 8.50 -2.97 20.54
C VAL A 86 8.49 -3.41 22.00
N GLU A 87 9.64 -3.80 22.58
CA GLU A 87 9.70 -4.21 23.98
C GLU A 87 9.47 -2.99 24.89
N GLN A 88 10.04 -1.84 24.53
CA GLN A 88 9.76 -0.56 25.17
C GLN A 88 8.27 -0.20 25.08
N VAL A 89 7.61 -0.41 23.94
CA VAL A 89 6.17 -0.18 23.76
C VAL A 89 5.35 -1.08 24.69
N LEU A 90 5.63 -2.39 24.70
CA LEU A 90 4.91 -3.36 25.53
C LEU A 90 5.06 -3.07 27.03
N ARG A 91 6.27 -2.70 27.48
CA ARG A 91 6.49 -2.31 28.88
C ARG A 91 5.77 -1.02 29.24
N GLY A 92 5.82 -0.02 28.35
CA GLY A 92 5.20 1.29 28.58
C GLY A 92 3.67 1.23 28.63
N ALA A 93 3.06 0.40 27.79
CA ALA A 93 1.60 0.26 27.67
C ALA A 93 0.98 -0.84 28.56
N ASP A 94 1.75 -1.42 29.48
CA ASP A 94 1.33 -2.51 30.38
C ASP A 94 0.84 -3.79 29.66
N LEU A 95 1.54 -4.16 28.58
CA LEU A 95 1.23 -5.31 27.72
C LEU A 95 2.27 -6.44 27.86
N GLN A 96 2.84 -6.64 29.05
CA GLN A 96 3.94 -7.62 29.25
C GLN A 96 3.47 -9.08 29.13
N ALA A 97 2.16 -9.33 29.04
CA ALA A 97 1.58 -10.64 28.74
C ALA A 97 1.63 -11.00 27.23
N PHE A 98 2.17 -10.13 26.38
CA PHE A 98 2.33 -10.35 24.96
C PHE A 98 3.71 -10.89 24.62
N ASP A 99 3.76 -11.78 23.64
CA ASP A 99 5.00 -12.16 22.95
C ASP A 99 5.04 -11.42 21.61
N TYR A 100 6.22 -11.29 21.02
CA TYR A 100 6.44 -10.42 19.87
C TYR A 100 7.46 -10.97 18.88
N PHE A 101 7.43 -10.40 17.67
CA PHE A 101 8.45 -10.59 16.66
C PHE A 101 8.88 -9.25 16.06
N ALA A 102 10.16 -8.93 16.23
CA ALA A 102 10.80 -7.70 15.77
C ALA A 102 12.18 -8.04 15.17
N PRO A 103 12.23 -8.54 13.92
CA PRO A 103 13.47 -8.90 13.27
C PRO A 103 14.25 -7.65 12.88
N LYS A 104 15.59 -7.72 12.97
CA LYS A 104 16.46 -6.63 12.51
C LYS A 104 16.20 -6.32 11.03
N GLY A 105 16.08 -5.03 10.71
CA GLY A 105 15.81 -4.56 9.34
C GLY A 105 14.33 -4.53 8.97
N SER A 106 13.42 -4.89 9.89
CA SER A 106 12.00 -4.57 9.77
C SER A 106 11.64 -3.53 10.82
N ASP A 107 10.88 -2.53 10.40
CA ASP A 107 10.24 -1.51 11.23
C ASP A 107 8.77 -1.84 11.53
N ALA A 108 8.32 -3.06 11.20
CA ALA A 108 6.93 -3.48 11.29
C ALA A 108 6.71 -4.65 12.29
N PRO A 109 7.10 -4.52 13.56
CA PRO A 109 6.98 -5.61 14.52
C PRO A 109 5.52 -5.98 14.79
N MET A 110 5.32 -7.17 15.33
CA MET A 110 4.00 -7.69 15.65
C MET A 110 3.97 -8.33 17.03
N VAL A 111 2.81 -8.28 17.68
CA VAL A 111 2.61 -8.76 19.05
C VAL A 111 1.34 -9.59 19.16
N TRP A 112 1.34 -10.57 20.06
CA TRP A 112 0.18 -11.41 20.33
C TRP A 112 0.07 -11.79 21.82
N SER A 113 -1.16 -11.84 22.34
CA SER A 113 -1.44 -12.28 23.71
C SER A 113 -1.02 -13.74 23.92
N THR A 114 -0.06 -13.97 24.82
CA THR A 114 0.38 -15.33 25.17
C THR A 114 -0.63 -16.06 26.04
N GLU A 115 -1.54 -15.33 26.68
CA GLU A 115 -2.65 -15.92 27.43
C GLU A 115 -3.61 -16.62 26.46
N ARG A 116 -3.95 -15.95 25.34
CA ARG A 116 -4.93 -16.43 24.37
C ARG A 116 -4.35 -17.36 23.31
N PHE A 117 -3.13 -17.09 22.85
CA PHE A 117 -2.55 -17.78 21.70
C PHE A 117 -1.35 -18.65 22.08
N GLN A 118 -1.21 -19.76 21.36
CA GLN A 118 0.01 -20.55 21.31
C GLN A 118 0.66 -20.37 19.94
N LYS A 119 1.96 -20.06 19.90
CA LYS A 119 2.72 -20.07 18.65
C LYS A 119 2.90 -21.51 18.15
N ILE A 120 2.54 -21.76 16.90
CA ILE A 120 2.60 -23.09 16.24
C ILE A 120 3.48 -23.11 14.99
N GLY A 121 4.00 -21.96 14.55
CA GLY A 121 4.93 -21.86 13.42
C GLY A 121 5.49 -20.45 13.25
N GLY A 122 6.61 -20.33 12.54
CA GLY A 122 7.36 -19.08 12.46
C GLY A 122 7.98 -18.70 13.82
N PRO A 123 8.13 -17.39 14.12
CA PRO A 123 7.85 -16.26 13.24
C PRO A 123 8.90 -16.11 12.12
N GLY A 124 8.61 -15.28 11.11
CA GLY A 124 9.53 -15.01 10.00
C GLY A 124 9.17 -13.74 9.24
N SER A 125 10.00 -13.40 8.24
CA SER A 125 9.82 -12.22 7.39
C SER A 125 9.97 -12.60 5.92
N GLU A 126 9.26 -11.88 5.06
CA GLU A 126 9.46 -11.94 3.61
C GLU A 126 9.68 -10.54 3.05
N TRP A 127 10.58 -10.45 2.08
CA TRP A 127 10.83 -9.21 1.36
C TRP A 127 9.69 -8.94 0.38
N ILE A 128 9.19 -7.71 0.38
CA ILE A 128 8.06 -7.28 -0.44
C ILE A 128 8.52 -6.33 -1.53
N ALA A 129 9.25 -5.30 -1.15
CA ALA A 129 9.68 -4.25 -2.05
C ALA A 129 10.88 -3.50 -1.46
N LYS A 130 11.39 -2.54 -2.23
CA LYS A 130 12.37 -1.57 -1.75
C LYS A 130 11.92 -0.19 -2.20
N ASP A 131 11.97 0.78 -1.30
CA ASP A 131 11.72 2.18 -1.62
C ASP A 131 12.91 3.06 -1.19
N LYS A 132 12.71 4.38 -1.12
CA LYS A 132 13.74 5.35 -0.74
C LYS A 132 14.22 5.22 0.71
N TRP A 133 13.46 4.57 1.59
CA TRP A 133 13.80 4.39 3.01
C TRP A 133 14.40 3.01 3.31
N GLY A 134 14.21 2.04 2.44
CA GLY A 134 14.89 0.75 2.55
C GLY A 134 14.06 -0.42 2.04
N ASP A 135 14.42 -1.59 2.54
CA ASP A 135 13.66 -2.82 2.27
C ASP A 135 12.35 -2.80 3.06
N ARG A 136 11.26 -3.19 2.41
CA ARG A 136 9.93 -3.31 2.99
C ARG A 136 9.61 -4.79 3.16
N LEU A 137 9.28 -5.16 4.40
CA LEU A 137 9.14 -6.54 4.81
C LEU A 137 7.73 -6.80 5.33
N MET A 138 7.20 -7.99 5.04
CA MET A 138 6.03 -8.55 5.72
C MET A 138 6.50 -9.54 6.78
N ASN A 139 6.20 -9.25 8.03
CA ASN A 139 6.42 -10.16 9.14
C ASN A 139 5.21 -11.08 9.30
N TRP A 140 5.43 -12.30 9.75
CA TRP A 140 4.35 -13.26 9.99
C TRP A 140 4.64 -14.22 11.14
N VAL A 141 3.57 -14.74 11.73
CA VAL A 141 3.59 -15.81 12.72
C VAL A 141 2.36 -16.70 12.56
N ARG A 142 2.48 -17.99 12.88
CA ARG A 142 1.34 -18.89 12.97
C ARG A 142 0.98 -19.13 14.42
N LEU A 143 -0.27 -18.85 14.76
CA LEU A 143 -0.82 -18.90 16.09
C LEU A 143 -1.98 -19.90 16.16
N ARG A 144 -2.25 -20.41 17.35
CA ARG A 144 -3.41 -21.24 17.66
C ARG A 144 -4.15 -20.63 18.82
N GLU A 145 -5.41 -20.27 18.62
CA GLU A 145 -6.28 -19.81 19.70
C GLU A 145 -6.54 -20.98 20.66
N LYS A 146 -6.20 -20.82 21.93
CA LYS A 146 -6.29 -21.91 22.91
C LYS A 146 -7.72 -22.35 23.18
N ALA A 147 -8.68 -21.43 23.12
CA ALA A 147 -10.08 -21.71 23.45
C ALA A 147 -10.79 -22.54 22.37
N THR A 148 -10.53 -22.25 21.10
CA THR A 148 -11.24 -22.86 19.96
C THR A 148 -10.38 -23.85 19.17
N ASN A 149 -9.07 -23.88 19.42
CA ASN A 149 -8.07 -24.61 18.63
C ASN A 149 -7.95 -24.12 17.17
N THR A 150 -8.57 -22.98 16.83
CA THR A 150 -8.47 -22.36 15.51
C THR A 150 -7.06 -21.86 15.25
N SER A 151 -6.52 -22.12 14.06
CA SER A 151 -5.19 -21.67 13.66
C SER A 151 -5.29 -20.36 12.86
N ILE A 152 -4.39 -19.42 13.14
CA ILE A 152 -4.32 -18.09 12.53
C ILE A 152 -2.93 -17.91 11.91
N PHE A 153 -2.89 -17.45 10.67
CA PHE A 153 -1.71 -16.84 10.07
C PHE A 153 -1.84 -15.32 10.29
N PHE A 154 -1.06 -14.78 11.22
CA PHE A 154 -1.04 -13.36 11.53
C PHE A 154 0.15 -12.72 10.81
N ALA A 155 -0.12 -11.69 10.00
CA ALA A 155 0.87 -10.95 9.24
C ALA A 155 0.80 -9.45 9.57
N ASN A 156 1.93 -8.76 9.49
CA ASN A 156 2.04 -7.32 9.62
C ASN A 156 3.05 -6.75 8.61
N THR A 157 2.81 -5.56 8.09
CA THR A 157 3.71 -4.89 7.14
C THR A 157 3.79 -3.39 7.37
N HIS A 158 4.89 -2.79 6.93
CA HIS A 158 4.96 -1.38 6.55
C HIS A 158 5.31 -1.35 5.06
N GLY A 159 4.32 -1.01 4.23
CA GLY A 159 4.37 -1.14 2.77
C GLY A 159 5.28 -0.10 2.09
N PRO A 160 5.64 -0.32 0.81
CA PRO A 160 6.47 0.62 0.07
C PRO A 160 5.72 1.91 -0.27
N LEU A 161 6.40 3.03 -0.09
CA LEU A 161 5.92 4.33 -0.55
C LEU A 161 5.91 4.42 -2.08
N ASP A 162 4.91 5.12 -2.62
CA ASP A 162 4.79 5.48 -4.03
C ASP A 162 4.76 4.27 -5.00
N GLN A 163 4.42 3.08 -4.50
CA GLN A 163 4.42 1.82 -5.25
C GLN A 163 3.07 1.12 -5.24
N CYS A 164 1.98 1.89 -5.13
CA CYS A 164 0.64 1.34 -4.96
C CYS A 164 -0.08 0.98 -6.28
N GLY A 165 0.35 1.57 -7.40
CA GLY A 165 -0.25 1.38 -8.73
C GLY A 165 0.73 0.86 -9.79
N GLY A 166 0.17 0.42 -10.92
CA GLY A 166 0.92 -0.10 -12.07
C GLY A 166 1.72 -1.35 -11.72
N ASP A 167 2.75 -1.62 -12.52
CA ASP A 167 3.62 -2.80 -12.36
C ASP A 167 4.23 -2.91 -10.95
N ALA A 168 4.54 -1.78 -10.31
CA ALA A 168 5.07 -1.75 -8.94
C ALA A 168 4.02 -2.25 -7.94
N GLY A 169 2.78 -1.77 -8.05
CA GLY A 169 1.67 -2.19 -7.20
C GLY A 169 1.28 -3.64 -7.39
N SER A 170 1.13 -4.11 -8.64
CA SER A 170 0.83 -5.53 -8.89
C SER A 170 1.97 -6.44 -8.39
N LYS A 171 3.24 -6.00 -8.50
CA LYS A 171 4.39 -6.75 -7.98
C LYS A 171 4.39 -6.80 -6.45
N ALA A 172 4.13 -5.68 -5.76
CA ALA A 172 4.01 -5.66 -4.30
C ALA A 172 2.89 -6.59 -3.83
N ALA A 173 1.71 -6.50 -4.43
CA ALA A 173 0.59 -7.41 -4.13
C ALA A 173 0.93 -8.88 -4.38
N SER A 174 1.59 -9.20 -5.50
CA SER A 174 2.03 -10.56 -5.80
C SER A 174 3.04 -11.09 -4.78
N ASN A 175 3.96 -10.24 -4.31
CA ASN A 175 4.92 -10.63 -3.28
C ASN A 175 4.24 -10.88 -1.93
N TYR A 176 3.27 -10.05 -1.54
CA TYR A 176 2.44 -10.28 -0.35
C TYR A 176 1.67 -11.60 -0.44
N GLN A 177 0.96 -11.84 -1.55
CA GLN A 177 0.21 -13.09 -1.77
C GLN A 177 1.14 -14.31 -1.75
N GLY A 178 2.28 -14.23 -2.45
CA GLY A 178 3.29 -15.28 -2.47
C GLY A 178 3.85 -15.58 -1.09
N ALA A 179 4.09 -14.56 -0.26
CA ALA A 179 4.54 -14.73 1.12
C ALA A 179 3.48 -15.39 2.00
N ILE A 180 2.21 -14.99 1.86
CA ILE A 180 1.08 -15.62 2.55
C ILE A 180 0.97 -17.10 2.14
N ASP A 181 0.95 -17.40 0.85
CA ASP A 181 0.81 -18.76 0.32
C ASP A 181 1.99 -19.67 0.69
N LYS A 182 3.21 -19.11 0.75
CA LYS A 182 4.43 -19.84 1.13
C LYS A 182 4.39 -20.33 2.58
N HIS A 183 3.81 -19.56 3.48
CA HIS A 183 3.94 -19.79 4.93
C HIS A 183 2.67 -20.21 5.63
N LYS A 184 1.49 -19.84 5.12
CA LYS A 184 0.21 -20.31 5.67
C LYS A 184 0.05 -21.81 5.45
N GLN A 185 -0.72 -22.45 6.32
CA GLN A 185 -1.24 -23.79 6.10
C GLN A 185 -2.71 -23.74 5.67
N PRO A 186 -3.24 -24.79 5.02
CA PRO A 186 -4.60 -24.78 4.46
C PRO A 186 -5.71 -24.40 5.45
N GLU A 187 -5.56 -24.73 6.73
CA GLU A 187 -6.56 -24.47 7.78
C GLU A 187 -6.38 -23.12 8.50
N ASP A 188 -5.35 -22.36 8.17
CA ASP A 188 -5.09 -21.09 8.84
C ASP A 188 -6.09 -20.03 8.38
N LYS A 189 -6.68 -19.30 9.33
CA LYS A 189 -7.35 -18.03 9.08
C LYS A 189 -6.31 -16.94 8.90
N VAL A 190 -6.38 -16.16 7.84
CA VAL A 190 -5.45 -15.04 7.62
C VAL A 190 -6.00 -13.79 8.30
N VAL A 191 -5.15 -13.14 9.09
CA VAL A 191 -5.32 -11.78 9.60
C VAL A 191 -4.05 -11.02 9.22
N PHE A 192 -4.17 -9.97 8.41
CA PHE A 192 -3.04 -9.23 7.89
C PHE A 192 -3.24 -7.73 8.14
N THR A 193 -2.45 -7.17 9.05
CA THR A 193 -2.44 -5.77 9.42
C THR A 193 -1.33 -5.01 8.70
N GLY A 194 -1.41 -3.69 8.67
CA GLY A 194 -0.29 -2.87 8.25
C GLY A 194 -0.69 -1.46 7.88
N ASP A 195 0.32 -0.60 7.89
CA ASP A 195 0.37 0.58 7.03
C ASP A 195 0.85 0.11 5.66
N PHE A 196 -0.02 0.11 4.66
CA PHE A 196 0.32 -0.33 3.31
C PHE A 196 0.88 0.79 2.45
N ASN A 197 0.83 2.05 2.92
CA ASN A 197 1.08 3.27 2.14
C ASN A 197 0.19 3.40 0.88
N CYS A 198 -0.90 2.63 0.81
CA CYS A 198 -1.80 2.55 -0.32
C CYS A 198 -3.24 2.73 0.16
N GLY A 199 -4.07 3.43 -0.60
CA GLY A 199 -5.49 3.50 -0.35
C GLY A 199 -6.24 2.23 -0.80
N SER A 200 -7.46 2.05 -0.30
CA SER A 200 -8.31 0.88 -0.64
C SER A 200 -8.56 0.68 -2.14
N MET A 201 -8.47 1.74 -2.93
CA MET A 201 -8.72 1.73 -4.39
C MET A 201 -7.44 1.61 -5.22
N ASP A 202 -6.27 1.52 -4.59
CA ASP A 202 -5.02 1.32 -5.30
C ASP A 202 -4.87 -0.13 -5.77
N GLU A 203 -4.09 -0.32 -6.85
CA GLU A 203 -3.93 -1.62 -7.50
C GLU A 203 -3.41 -2.70 -6.54
N THR A 204 -2.50 -2.32 -5.64
CA THR A 204 -1.97 -3.23 -4.61
C THR A 204 -3.10 -3.79 -3.74
N MET A 205 -3.95 -2.90 -3.22
CA MET A 205 -5.04 -3.26 -2.31
C MET A 205 -6.17 -3.98 -3.04
N MET A 206 -6.53 -3.52 -4.24
CA MET A 206 -7.51 -4.20 -5.09
C MET A 206 -7.07 -5.62 -5.46
N THR A 207 -5.79 -5.84 -5.73
CA THR A 207 -5.24 -7.16 -6.06
C THR A 207 -5.25 -8.08 -4.85
N LEU A 208 -4.83 -7.59 -3.66
CA LEU A 208 -4.98 -8.34 -2.41
C LEU A 208 -6.45 -8.67 -2.11
N GLY A 209 -7.36 -7.74 -2.42
CA GLY A 209 -8.81 -7.86 -2.30
C GLY A 209 -9.43 -9.01 -3.10
N GLN A 210 -8.70 -9.60 -4.05
CA GLN A 210 -9.17 -10.78 -4.81
C GLN A 210 -9.14 -12.07 -3.98
N GLY A 211 -8.26 -12.14 -2.97
CA GLY A 211 -8.09 -13.31 -2.10
C GLY A 211 -8.39 -13.05 -0.62
N LEU A 212 -8.35 -11.78 -0.20
CA LEU A 212 -8.64 -11.34 1.16
C LEU A 212 -9.75 -10.29 1.15
N PHE A 213 -10.50 -10.19 2.24
CA PHE A 213 -11.48 -9.13 2.46
C PHE A 213 -10.82 -8.00 3.25
N ASN A 214 -10.96 -6.75 2.79
CA ASN A 214 -10.57 -5.57 3.56
C ASN A 214 -11.59 -5.35 4.68
N ALA A 215 -11.25 -5.79 5.88
CA ALA A 215 -12.14 -5.77 7.03
C ALA A 215 -12.25 -4.38 7.67
N ALA A 216 -11.19 -3.58 7.61
CA ALA A 216 -11.21 -2.23 8.14
C ALA A 216 -10.11 -1.40 7.46
N THR A 217 -10.40 -0.12 7.28
CA THR A 217 -9.46 0.89 6.79
C THR A 217 -9.60 2.13 7.66
N ASP A 218 -8.49 2.78 7.97
CA ASP A 218 -8.50 4.02 8.72
C ASP A 218 -8.72 5.24 7.80
N GLN A 219 -8.44 6.45 8.28
CA GLN A 219 -8.53 7.67 7.47
C GLN A 219 -7.19 8.38 7.28
N SER A 220 -6.10 7.92 7.91
CA SER A 220 -4.80 8.54 7.72
C SER A 220 -4.31 8.34 6.28
N PHE A 221 -3.80 9.41 5.69
CA PHE A 221 -3.24 9.42 4.34
C PHE A 221 -4.16 8.79 3.27
N ASN A 222 -5.46 9.09 3.32
CA ASN A 222 -6.51 8.50 2.46
C ASN A 222 -6.73 7.00 2.67
N GLY A 223 -6.51 6.52 3.90
CA GLY A 223 -6.75 5.14 4.32
C GLY A 223 -5.59 4.23 3.98
N ALA A 224 -4.39 4.58 4.44
CA ALA A 224 -3.17 3.79 4.25
C ALA A 224 -3.11 2.56 5.17
N ASP A 225 -3.77 2.60 6.34
CA ASP A 225 -3.80 1.50 7.28
C ASP A 225 -4.97 0.57 7.02
N HIS A 226 -4.68 -0.72 6.89
CA HIS A 226 -5.68 -1.73 6.59
C HIS A 226 -5.57 -2.95 7.50
N VAL A 227 -6.70 -3.62 7.66
CA VAL A 227 -6.74 -5.00 8.16
C VAL A 227 -7.47 -5.88 7.15
N LEU A 228 -6.72 -6.80 6.54
CA LEU A 228 -7.20 -7.77 5.57
C LEU A 228 -7.41 -9.13 6.25
N VAL A 229 -8.47 -9.83 5.88
CA VAL A 229 -8.80 -11.15 6.46
C VAL A 229 -9.15 -12.17 5.39
N SER A 230 -8.86 -13.45 5.64
CA SER A 230 -9.31 -14.53 4.73
C SER A 230 -10.83 -14.70 4.74
N PRO A 231 -11.43 -15.24 3.66
CA PRO A 231 -12.83 -15.65 3.65
C PRO A 231 -13.20 -16.54 4.86
N GLY A 232 -14.37 -16.25 5.43
CA GLY A 232 -14.89 -16.93 6.61
C GLY A 232 -14.36 -16.43 7.96
N VAL A 233 -13.59 -15.34 7.96
CA VAL A 233 -13.40 -14.47 9.13
C VAL A 233 -14.40 -13.32 9.01
N ASN A 234 -15.22 -13.12 10.03
CA ASN A 234 -16.30 -12.14 10.00
C ASN A 234 -15.93 -10.90 10.81
N LEU A 235 -16.13 -9.71 10.23
CA LEU A 235 -16.01 -8.45 10.94
C LEU A 235 -17.24 -8.24 11.84
N CYS A 236 -17.01 -8.06 13.12
CA CYS A 236 -18.04 -7.83 14.13
C CYS A 236 -18.25 -6.36 14.48
N GLY A 237 -17.27 -5.53 14.14
CA GLY A 237 -17.22 -4.12 14.43
C GLY A 237 -15.79 -3.64 14.41
N TYR A 238 -15.59 -2.36 14.15
CA TYR A 238 -14.30 -1.71 14.23
C TYR A 238 -14.44 -0.27 14.70
N SER A 239 -13.33 0.31 15.12
CA SER A 239 -13.18 1.70 15.51
C SER A 239 -11.86 2.21 14.98
N SER A 240 -11.87 3.42 14.45
CA SER A 240 -10.66 4.20 14.21
C SER A 240 -10.62 5.35 15.22
N THR A 241 -9.57 5.44 16.02
CA THR A 241 -9.42 6.49 17.05
C THR A 241 -8.28 7.42 16.70
N GLY A 242 -8.35 8.66 17.20
CA GLY A 242 -7.34 9.68 16.92
C GLY A 242 -5.92 9.18 17.20
N GLY A 243 -5.02 9.54 16.29
CA GLY A 243 -3.68 8.97 16.21
C GLY A 243 -2.66 9.50 17.20
N PHE A 244 -2.94 10.61 17.87
CA PHE A 244 -1.94 11.31 18.69
C PHE A 244 -1.28 10.35 19.71
N PRO A 245 0.06 10.34 19.84
CA PRO A 245 1.04 11.27 19.24
C PRO A 245 1.49 10.95 17.81
N SER A 246 1.01 9.85 17.23
CA SER A 246 1.23 9.48 15.83
C SER A 246 0.36 10.31 14.88
N ASP A 247 0.79 10.41 13.64
CA ASP A 247 0.02 10.92 12.50
C ASP A 247 -0.92 9.87 11.86
N HIS A 248 -0.79 8.60 12.26
CA HIS A 248 -1.71 7.52 11.88
C HIS A 248 -2.79 7.29 12.93
N GLN A 249 -4.01 6.92 12.52
CA GLN A 249 -5.06 6.57 13.49
C GLN A 249 -4.78 5.20 14.13
N PHE A 250 -5.23 5.01 15.37
CA PHE A 250 -5.23 3.66 15.97
C PHE A 250 -6.47 2.91 15.48
N LEU A 251 -6.26 1.93 14.60
CA LEU A 251 -7.33 1.14 13.99
C LEU A 251 -7.50 -0.18 14.74
N LYS A 252 -8.71 -0.42 15.29
CA LYS A 252 -9.05 -1.60 16.10
C LYS A 252 -10.31 -2.27 15.59
N MET A 253 -10.33 -3.59 15.51
CA MET A 253 -11.49 -4.36 15.07
C MET A 253 -11.69 -5.63 15.86
N HIS A 254 -12.94 -6.09 15.88
CA HIS A 254 -13.35 -7.35 16.47
C HIS A 254 -13.72 -8.32 15.36
N LEU A 255 -13.07 -9.48 15.35
CA LEU A 255 -13.23 -10.51 14.34
C LEU A 255 -13.82 -11.77 14.97
N SER A 256 -14.77 -12.40 14.31
CA SER A 256 -15.19 -13.78 14.63
C SER A 256 -14.48 -14.72 13.68
N LEU A 257 -13.76 -15.69 14.23
CA LEU A 257 -13.03 -16.70 13.46
C LEU A 257 -13.92 -17.88 13.03
N ASP A 258 -15.14 -17.95 13.59
CA ASP A 258 -16.11 -18.99 13.32
C ASP A 258 -16.97 -18.60 12.12
N ASN A 259 -17.16 -19.55 11.20
CA ASN A 259 -17.90 -19.30 9.96
C ASN A 259 -19.44 -19.34 10.16
N GLY A 260 -19.92 -19.16 11.39
CA GLY A 260 -21.35 -19.30 11.75
C GLY A 260 -21.91 -20.72 11.59
N THR A 261 -21.17 -21.65 10.99
CA THR A 261 -21.52 -23.07 10.91
C THR A 261 -21.09 -23.77 12.20
N SER A 262 -21.62 -23.32 13.33
CA SER A 262 -21.81 -24.20 14.47
C SER A 262 -22.86 -25.23 14.04
N ASN A 263 -22.46 -26.19 13.21
CA ASN A 263 -22.98 -27.54 13.31
C ASN A 263 -22.45 -28.05 14.65
N SER A 264 -23.08 -27.61 15.74
CA SER A 264 -23.10 -28.42 16.94
C SER A 264 -23.72 -29.73 16.50
N VAL A 265 -22.87 -30.69 16.13
CA VAL A 265 -23.24 -32.09 16.22
C VAL A 265 -23.70 -32.20 17.67
N PRO A 266 -25.00 -32.47 17.92
CA PRO A 266 -25.46 -32.59 19.28
C PRO A 266 -24.55 -33.63 19.92
N GLU A 267 -23.87 -33.22 21.00
CA GLU A 267 -23.14 -34.13 21.86
C GLU A 267 -24.04 -35.34 22.06
N PRO A 268 -23.60 -36.58 21.76
CA PRO A 268 -24.44 -37.75 21.88
C PRO A 268 -24.99 -37.74 23.29
N ALA A 269 -26.30 -37.55 23.42
CA ALA A 269 -26.94 -37.42 24.71
C ALA A 269 -26.46 -38.60 25.56
N LEU A 270 -25.73 -38.31 26.63
CA LEU A 270 -25.42 -39.31 27.64
C LEU A 270 -26.76 -39.96 28.03
N PRO A 271 -26.83 -41.29 28.13
CA PRO A 271 -28.08 -42.00 28.36
C PRO A 271 -28.73 -41.47 29.64
N VAL A 272 -29.80 -40.69 29.45
CA VAL A 272 -30.62 -40.17 30.53
C VAL A 272 -31.22 -41.37 31.25
N ALA A 273 -30.84 -41.54 32.51
CA ALA A 273 -31.48 -42.51 33.39
C ALA A 273 -32.99 -42.22 33.43
N ALA A 274 -33.79 -43.26 33.21
CA ALA A 274 -35.24 -43.21 33.13
C ALA A 274 -35.86 -42.46 34.33
N PRO A 275 -36.70 -41.43 34.10
CA PRO A 275 -37.50 -40.83 35.16
C PRO A 275 -38.67 -41.75 35.52
N VAL A 276 -38.84 -41.94 36.82
CA VAL A 276 -39.98 -42.59 37.48
C VAL A 276 -41.28 -41.83 37.16
N PRO A 277 -42.41 -42.51 36.88
CA PRO A 277 -43.67 -41.84 36.57
C PRO A 277 -44.35 -41.32 37.84
N LEU A 278 -44.76 -40.06 37.85
CA LEU A 278 -45.75 -39.53 38.80
C LEU A 278 -46.86 -38.77 38.08
N LEU A 279 -48.08 -39.08 38.51
CA LEU A 279 -49.38 -38.74 37.94
C LEU A 279 -49.88 -37.33 38.34
N THR A 280 -50.77 -36.79 37.47
CA THR A 280 -51.86 -35.80 37.70
C THR A 280 -51.47 -34.34 38.05
N SER A 281 -52.17 -33.26 37.67
CA SER A 281 -53.57 -33.03 37.25
C SER A 281 -53.69 -31.72 36.41
N ALA A 282 -54.89 -31.51 35.85
CA ALA A 282 -55.31 -30.55 34.83
C ALA A 282 -55.69 -29.11 35.30
N SER A 283 -56.24 -28.34 34.33
CA SER A 283 -57.01 -27.06 34.40
C SER A 283 -56.16 -25.77 34.42
N GLU A 284 -56.45 -24.66 33.73
CA GLU A 284 -57.65 -24.21 33.01
C GLU A 284 -57.30 -22.99 32.11
N THR A 285 -58.23 -22.66 31.22
CA THR A 285 -58.24 -21.63 30.15
C THR A 285 -58.24 -20.17 30.60
N HIS A 286 -57.76 -19.24 29.75
CA HIS A 286 -58.34 -17.89 29.62
C HIS A 286 -58.17 -17.30 28.20
N LEU A 287 -59.24 -16.63 27.75
CA LEU A 287 -59.51 -16.02 26.45
C LEU A 287 -59.20 -14.50 26.41
N ALA A 288 -58.92 -13.99 25.20
CA ALA A 288 -59.11 -12.62 24.66
C ALA A 288 -58.31 -11.46 25.33
N ASP A 289 -57.91 -10.35 24.69
CA ASP A 289 -58.45 -9.62 23.54
C ASP A 289 -57.44 -8.57 22.99
N ASP A 290 -57.71 -8.12 21.76
CA ASP A 290 -57.58 -6.76 21.20
C ASP A 290 -56.28 -6.16 20.61
N SER A 291 -56.30 -6.10 19.27
CA SER A 291 -56.24 -4.89 18.42
C SER A 291 -55.12 -3.86 18.59
N VAL A 292 -54.12 -3.92 17.69
CA VAL A 292 -53.53 -2.70 17.07
C VAL A 292 -53.25 -2.96 15.59
N ARG A 293 -54.10 -2.41 14.72
CA ARG A 293 -53.78 -2.17 13.31
C ARG A 293 -52.93 -0.90 13.22
N GLY A 294 -51.63 -1.05 13.00
CA GLY A 294 -50.73 0.04 12.60
C GLY A 294 -50.36 -0.12 11.13
N ALA A 295 -50.91 0.73 10.27
CA ALA A 295 -50.64 0.75 8.84
C ALA A 295 -49.21 1.24 8.57
N SER A 296 -48.32 0.36 8.13
CA SER A 296 -47.04 0.70 7.51
C SER A 296 -47.22 0.73 5.98
N GLY A 297 -47.54 1.90 5.44
CA GLY A 297 -47.53 2.14 4.00
C GLY A 297 -46.77 3.43 3.72
N CYS A 298 -45.67 3.35 2.96
CA CYS A 298 -45.02 4.54 2.42
C CYS A 298 -45.97 5.25 1.43
N PRO A 299 -46.02 6.58 1.41
CA PRO A 299 -46.82 7.31 0.43
C PRO A 299 -46.20 7.15 -0.98
N PRO A 300 -47.02 7.26 -2.05
CA PRO A 300 -46.55 7.20 -3.43
C PRO A 300 -45.69 8.43 -3.79
N PRO A 301 -44.78 8.31 -4.78
CA PRO A 301 -43.85 9.37 -5.13
C PRO A 301 -44.59 10.54 -5.79
N GLY A 302 -44.44 11.75 -5.23
CA GLY A 302 -45.00 12.97 -5.79
C GLY A 302 -45.38 14.08 -4.79
N ALA A 303 -45.27 13.86 -3.48
CA ALA A 303 -45.46 14.89 -2.48
C ALA A 303 -44.11 15.26 -1.85
N ASN A 304 -43.76 16.54 -1.90
CA ASN A 304 -42.58 17.11 -1.25
C ASN A 304 -42.96 17.52 0.18
N PRO A 305 -42.46 16.83 1.22
CA PRO A 305 -42.24 17.51 2.49
C PRO A 305 -40.85 17.23 3.06
N CYS A 306 -40.20 18.28 3.56
CA CYS A 306 -38.99 18.18 4.36
C CYS A 306 -39.17 17.13 5.46
N CYS A 307 -38.28 16.14 5.54
CA CYS A 307 -38.29 15.12 6.58
C CYS A 307 -37.93 15.75 7.93
N THR A 308 -38.92 15.99 8.79
CA THR A 308 -38.71 16.52 10.15
C THR A 308 -38.34 15.45 11.17
N SER A 309 -38.30 14.17 10.79
CA SER A 309 -37.76 13.09 11.63
C SER A 309 -37.37 11.87 10.79
N CYS A 310 -36.13 11.40 10.94
CA CYS A 310 -35.72 10.07 10.51
C CYS A 310 -35.57 9.15 11.74
N PRO A 311 -35.79 7.83 11.59
CA PRO A 311 -35.42 6.86 12.62
C PRO A 311 -33.92 6.95 12.95
N SER A 312 -33.53 6.57 14.17
CA SER A 312 -32.14 6.63 14.65
C SER A 312 -31.11 5.84 13.81
N SER A 313 -31.56 4.98 12.90
CA SER A 313 -30.73 4.21 11.96
C SER A 313 -30.54 4.87 10.58
N HIS A 314 -31.03 6.10 10.39
CA HIS A 314 -31.03 6.80 9.10
C HIS A 314 -30.47 8.23 9.22
N PHE A 315 -29.87 8.71 8.15
CA PHE A 315 -29.39 10.09 8.01
C PHE A 315 -30.20 10.84 6.93
N CYS A 316 -30.41 12.15 7.11
CA CYS A 316 -31.11 13.01 6.17
C CYS A 316 -30.19 14.16 5.74
N PRO A 317 -29.55 14.10 4.55
CA PRO A 317 -29.03 15.30 3.93
C PRO A 317 -30.21 16.23 3.62
N MET A 318 -30.04 17.55 3.78
CA MET A 318 -31.08 18.50 3.41
C MET A 318 -31.53 18.20 1.96
N ASP A 319 -32.84 18.07 1.77
CA ASP A 319 -33.54 17.96 0.49
C ASP A 319 -33.58 16.58 -0.20
N GLN A 320 -33.06 15.49 0.38
CA GLN A 320 -33.04 14.18 -0.30
C GLN A 320 -33.67 12.98 0.44
N GLY A 321 -34.37 13.20 1.57
CA GLY A 321 -35.05 12.13 2.31
C GLY A 321 -34.13 11.29 3.20
N CYS A 322 -34.68 10.29 3.89
CA CYS A 322 -33.94 9.45 4.85
C CYS A 322 -33.20 8.30 4.15
N TYR A 323 -31.88 8.21 4.36
CA TYR A 323 -31.02 7.11 3.87
C TYR A 323 -30.57 6.20 5.02
N ALA A 324 -30.57 4.89 4.79
CA ALA A 324 -30.05 3.92 5.75
C ALA A 324 -28.52 3.93 5.79
N LEU A 325 -27.93 3.86 6.98
CA LEU A 325 -26.48 3.66 7.13
C LEU A 325 -26.08 2.31 6.49
N GLY A 326 -25.16 2.34 5.51
CA GLY A 326 -24.60 1.15 4.87
C GLY A 326 -25.12 0.80 3.46
N GLN A 327 -25.83 1.69 2.76
CA GLN A 327 -26.02 1.53 1.30
C GLN A 327 -24.69 1.76 0.56
N SER A 328 -24.33 0.83 -0.32
CA SER A 328 -23.17 0.96 -1.23
C SER A 328 -23.31 2.23 -2.07
N GLY A 329 -22.51 3.24 -1.75
CA GLY A 329 -22.59 4.59 -2.32
C GLY A 329 -22.33 5.71 -1.31
N CYS A 330 -22.38 5.42 0.00
CA CYS A 330 -21.95 6.37 1.03
C CYS A 330 -21.09 5.65 2.06
N ASP A 331 -19.80 5.97 2.07
CA ASP A 331 -18.86 5.52 3.10
C ASP A 331 -18.36 6.75 3.88
N GLY A 332 -18.35 6.69 5.21
CA GLY A 332 -17.83 7.77 6.06
C GLY A 332 -18.67 9.05 6.22
N GLY A 333 -19.96 9.08 5.86
CA GLY A 333 -20.81 10.26 6.07
C GLY A 333 -20.65 11.38 5.03
N LEU A 334 -19.95 11.13 3.93
CA LEU A 334 -19.92 11.99 2.75
C LEU A 334 -20.44 11.20 1.55
N CYS A 335 -21.68 11.48 1.13
CA CYS A 335 -22.16 11.00 -0.16
C CYS A 335 -21.63 11.96 -1.24
N ALA A 336 -20.70 11.49 -2.07
CA ALA A 336 -20.35 12.21 -3.30
C ALA A 336 -21.57 12.15 -4.24
N PRO A 337 -22.04 13.29 -4.79
CA PRO A 337 -23.16 13.26 -5.72
C PRO A 337 -22.77 12.44 -6.96
N ALA A 338 -23.68 11.57 -7.38
CA ALA A 338 -23.59 10.91 -8.68
C ALA A 338 -23.41 12.00 -9.75
N LEU A 339 -22.27 11.97 -10.45
CA LEU A 339 -22.02 12.81 -11.62
C LEU A 339 -23.06 12.45 -12.69
N SER A 340 -24.19 13.16 -12.69
CA SER A 340 -24.98 13.32 -13.90
C SER A 340 -24.11 14.10 -14.86
N ALA A 341 -23.87 13.52 -16.04
CA ALA A 341 -23.20 14.18 -17.14
C ALA A 341 -24.05 15.35 -17.63
N GLU A 342 -23.95 16.52 -17.01
CA GLU A 342 -24.26 17.82 -17.62
C GLU A 342 -23.75 18.99 -16.76
N THR A 343 -23.13 19.96 -17.44
CA THR A 343 -22.53 21.23 -16.95
C THR A 343 -21.26 21.15 -16.10
N ARG A 344 -20.10 21.19 -16.79
CA ARG A 344 -18.88 21.82 -16.27
C ARG A 344 -19.20 23.28 -15.93
N THR A 345 -19.23 23.64 -14.66
CA THR A 345 -18.95 25.01 -14.24
C THR A 345 -17.43 25.17 -14.25
N GLU A 346 -16.94 26.08 -15.09
CA GLU A 346 -15.57 26.57 -15.04
C GLU A 346 -15.26 27.11 -13.64
N PRO A 347 -13.99 27.05 -13.18
CA PRO A 347 -13.59 27.74 -11.96
C PRO A 347 -14.01 29.22 -12.06
N PRO A 348 -14.38 29.85 -10.94
CA PRO A 348 -14.76 31.26 -10.94
C PRO A 348 -13.64 32.05 -11.61
N ARG A 349 -13.98 32.75 -12.70
CA ARG A 349 -13.11 33.79 -13.23
C ARG A 349 -12.89 34.79 -12.11
N CYS A 350 -11.63 35.12 -11.86
CA CYS A 350 -11.30 36.26 -11.02
C CYS A 350 -11.87 37.49 -11.73
N ASP A 351 -12.90 38.08 -11.16
CA ASP A 351 -13.37 39.39 -11.58
C ASP A 351 -12.30 40.42 -11.18
N GLU A 352 -11.95 41.33 -12.09
CA GLU A 352 -10.78 42.23 -12.10
C GLU A 352 -10.66 43.23 -10.91
N GLU A 353 -11.44 43.10 -9.84
CA GLU A 353 -11.50 44.11 -8.76
C GLU A 353 -11.25 43.58 -7.33
N SER A 354 -10.76 42.34 -7.19
CA SER A 354 -10.46 41.78 -5.86
C SER A 354 -8.96 41.91 -5.53
N GLU A 355 -8.61 42.83 -4.63
CA GLU A 355 -7.25 43.01 -4.03
C GLU A 355 -6.68 41.69 -3.47
N VAL A 356 -7.54 40.73 -3.12
CA VAL A 356 -7.17 39.42 -2.60
C VAL A 356 -6.55 38.51 -3.66
N CYS A 357 -6.82 38.75 -4.96
CA CYS A 357 -6.26 37.93 -6.03
C CYS A 357 -4.82 38.35 -6.40
N GLU A 358 -4.49 39.63 -6.26
CA GLU A 358 -3.14 40.14 -6.56
C GLU A 358 -2.12 39.61 -5.55
N GLU A 359 -2.48 39.52 -4.26
CA GLU A 359 -1.61 38.95 -3.21
C GLU A 359 -1.39 37.44 -3.39
N ILE A 360 -2.38 36.70 -3.91
CA ILE A 360 -2.26 35.26 -4.20
C ILE A 360 -1.42 34.99 -5.44
N GLU A 361 -1.53 35.81 -6.50
CA GLU A 361 -0.66 35.67 -7.68
C GLU A 361 0.78 36.05 -7.35
N GLU A 362 1.01 37.12 -6.58
CA GLU A 362 2.35 37.54 -6.15
C GLU A 362 3.04 36.41 -5.36
N GLN A 363 2.36 35.84 -4.35
CA GLN A 363 2.86 34.69 -3.59
C GLN A 363 3.12 33.44 -4.45
N ARG A 364 2.35 33.25 -5.54
CA ARG A 364 2.56 32.13 -6.47
C ARG A 364 3.80 32.33 -7.32
N THR A 365 4.07 33.54 -7.79
CA THR A 365 5.29 33.87 -8.55
C THR A 365 6.55 33.78 -7.70
N GLU A 366 6.51 34.23 -6.45
CA GLU A 366 7.66 34.11 -5.54
C GLU A 366 8.00 32.64 -5.26
N ARG A 367 6.98 31.79 -5.02
CA ARG A 367 7.20 30.36 -4.80
C ARG A 367 7.77 29.65 -6.04
N LEU A 368 7.32 30.01 -7.24
CA LEU A 368 7.85 29.45 -8.49
C LEU A 368 9.28 29.93 -8.79
N ALA A 369 9.63 31.16 -8.38
CA ALA A 369 11.00 31.65 -8.50
C ALA A 369 11.96 30.86 -7.61
N ASP A 370 11.60 30.62 -6.35
CA ASP A 370 12.40 29.84 -5.39
C ASP A 370 12.58 28.37 -5.84
N GLU A 371 11.53 27.74 -6.37
CA GLU A 371 11.64 26.39 -6.92
C GLU A 371 12.58 26.35 -8.14
N SER A 372 12.54 27.38 -8.99
CA SER A 372 13.41 27.46 -10.17
C SER A 372 14.90 27.62 -9.82
N GLU A 373 15.23 28.40 -8.78
CA GLU A 373 16.60 28.56 -8.30
C GLU A 373 17.13 27.26 -7.67
N LEU A 374 16.29 26.56 -6.91
CA LEU A 374 16.65 25.26 -6.33
C LEU A 374 16.92 24.22 -7.43
N HIS A 375 16.08 24.17 -8.48
CA HIS A 375 16.31 23.28 -9.61
C HIS A 375 17.60 23.62 -10.37
N ALA A 376 17.91 24.91 -10.59
CA ALA A 376 19.15 25.33 -11.23
C ALA A 376 20.39 24.95 -10.40
N ALA A 377 20.33 25.12 -9.07
CA ALA A 377 21.39 24.75 -8.16
C ALA A 377 21.64 23.23 -8.16
N VAL A 378 20.59 22.40 -8.13
CA VAL A 378 20.71 20.94 -8.17
C VAL A 378 21.33 20.46 -9.50
N VAL A 379 20.91 21.03 -10.63
CA VAL A 379 21.49 20.71 -11.95
C VAL A 379 22.97 21.09 -12.00
N LEU A 380 23.35 22.26 -11.47
CA LEU A 380 24.74 22.70 -11.42
C LEU A 380 25.61 21.73 -10.59
N VAL A 381 25.14 21.33 -9.40
CA VAL A 381 25.84 20.36 -8.54
C VAL A 381 26.02 19.02 -9.26
N MET A 382 24.98 18.51 -9.92
CA MET A 382 25.08 17.27 -10.69
C MET A 382 26.11 17.36 -11.82
N VAL A 383 26.14 18.46 -12.57
CA VAL A 383 27.13 18.68 -13.64
C VAL A 383 28.55 18.71 -13.07
N VAL A 384 28.77 19.39 -11.95
CA VAL A 384 30.08 19.45 -11.29
C VAL A 384 30.54 18.07 -10.83
N VAL A 385 29.66 17.28 -10.23
CA VAL A 385 29.97 15.91 -9.78
C VAL A 385 30.33 15.01 -10.98
N VAL A 386 29.57 15.06 -12.07
CA VAL A 386 29.86 14.29 -13.28
C VAL A 386 31.22 14.68 -13.87
N VAL A 387 31.51 15.98 -13.95
CA VAL A 387 32.82 16.46 -14.45
C VAL A 387 33.96 15.96 -13.55
N LEU A 388 33.81 16.02 -12.23
CA LEU A 388 34.83 15.53 -11.29
C LEU A 388 35.06 14.01 -11.43
N VAL A 389 34.00 13.22 -11.58
CA VAL A 389 34.11 11.77 -11.79
C VAL A 389 34.80 11.45 -13.11
N VAL A 390 34.46 12.15 -14.19
CA VAL A 390 35.12 11.96 -15.50
C VAL A 390 36.59 12.36 -15.42
N VAL A 391 36.93 13.48 -14.80
CA VAL A 391 38.32 13.91 -14.62
C VAL A 391 39.10 12.90 -13.79
N ALA A 392 38.53 12.41 -12.67
CA ALA A 392 39.16 11.39 -11.85
C ALA A 392 39.37 10.08 -12.62
N ALA A 393 38.39 9.64 -13.39
CA ALA A 393 38.50 8.45 -14.23
C ALA A 393 39.60 8.62 -15.30
N VAL A 394 39.68 9.78 -15.96
CA VAL A 394 40.74 10.08 -16.94
C VAL A 394 42.12 10.09 -16.27
N VAL A 395 42.26 10.69 -15.08
CA VAL A 395 43.53 10.69 -14.35
C VAL A 395 43.94 9.27 -13.96
N VAL A 396 43.02 8.45 -13.45
CA VAL A 396 43.32 7.06 -13.06
C VAL A 396 43.65 6.20 -14.28
N VAL A 397 42.90 6.33 -15.37
CA VAL A 397 43.05 5.49 -16.57
C VAL A 397 44.24 5.93 -17.43
N VAL A 398 44.61 7.21 -17.43
CA VAL A 398 45.68 7.73 -18.29
C VAL A 398 46.97 7.99 -17.52
N ALA A 399 46.90 8.65 -16.35
CA ALA A 399 48.12 9.07 -15.65
C ALA A 399 48.78 7.89 -14.91
N VAL A 400 48.02 7.04 -14.22
CA VAL A 400 48.58 5.92 -13.44
C VAL A 400 49.35 4.92 -14.31
N PRO A 401 48.82 4.40 -15.44
CA PRO A 401 49.55 3.43 -16.26
C PRO A 401 50.71 4.04 -17.06
N VAL A 402 50.86 5.36 -17.12
CA VAL A 402 52.00 6.01 -17.79
C VAL A 402 53.08 6.41 -16.77
N VAL A 403 52.68 7.04 -15.66
CA VAL A 403 53.61 7.59 -14.68
C VAL A 403 54.26 6.50 -13.83
N VAL A 404 53.50 5.48 -13.42
CA VAL A 404 54.03 4.40 -12.56
C VAL A 404 55.11 3.58 -13.28
N PRO A 405 54.94 3.13 -14.53
CA PRO A 405 55.98 2.39 -15.23
C PRO A 405 57.22 3.24 -15.53
N VAL A 406 57.04 4.52 -15.86
CA VAL A 406 58.17 5.44 -16.09
C VAL A 406 58.99 5.64 -14.81
N LEU A 407 58.35 5.85 -13.67
CA LEU A 407 59.04 5.93 -12.38
C LEU A 407 59.73 4.60 -12.02
N LEU A 408 59.10 3.45 -12.31
CA LEU A 408 59.67 2.13 -12.05
C LEU A 408 60.94 1.89 -12.88
N VAL A 409 60.96 2.34 -14.14
CA VAL A 409 62.14 2.24 -15.04
C VAL A 409 63.34 2.99 -14.46
N LEU A 410 63.13 4.15 -13.84
CA LEU A 410 64.21 4.98 -13.29
C LEU A 410 64.95 4.34 -12.10
N VAL A 411 64.37 3.34 -11.45
CA VAL A 411 64.95 2.68 -10.25
C VAL A 411 65.63 1.34 -10.61
N LEU A 412 65.50 0.87 -11.86
CA LEU A 412 66.05 -0.42 -12.28
C LEU A 412 67.52 -0.31 -12.74
N PRO A 413 68.33 -1.38 -12.64
CA PRO A 413 69.71 -1.39 -13.15
C PRO A 413 69.75 -1.18 -14.67
N GLU A 414 70.77 -0.49 -15.20
CA GLU A 414 70.91 -0.13 -16.63
C GLU A 414 70.55 -1.22 -17.65
N PRO A 415 70.97 -2.50 -17.53
CA PRO A 415 70.61 -3.51 -18.52
C PRO A 415 69.11 -3.84 -18.52
N VAL A 416 68.41 -3.63 -17.40
CA VAL A 416 66.97 -3.86 -17.25
C VAL A 416 66.17 -2.64 -17.74
N GLN A 417 66.73 -1.43 -17.63
CA GLN A 417 66.07 -0.20 -18.10
C GLN A 417 65.77 -0.27 -19.60
N VAL A 418 66.71 -0.72 -20.43
CA VAL A 418 66.53 -0.80 -21.89
C VAL A 418 65.38 -1.75 -22.26
N VAL A 419 65.31 -2.92 -21.60
CA VAL A 419 64.23 -3.90 -21.85
C VAL A 419 62.88 -3.32 -21.41
N MET A 420 62.83 -2.67 -20.25
CA MET A 420 61.59 -2.10 -19.72
C MET A 420 61.09 -0.91 -20.55
N VAL A 421 61.97 -0.06 -21.09
CA VAL A 421 61.59 1.03 -22.00
C VAL A 421 60.91 0.47 -23.26
N VAL A 422 61.45 -0.61 -23.84
CA VAL A 422 60.84 -1.26 -25.01
C VAL A 422 59.46 -1.83 -24.68
N VAL A 423 59.30 -2.49 -23.51
CA VAL A 423 58.01 -3.03 -23.06
C VAL A 423 56.98 -1.92 -22.84
N VAL A 424 57.36 -0.81 -22.19
CA VAL A 424 56.47 0.33 -21.96
C VAL A 424 56.06 0.97 -23.29
N LEU A 425 56.99 1.14 -24.24
CA LEU A 425 56.66 1.67 -25.57
C LEU A 425 55.69 0.76 -26.33
N LEU A 426 55.87 -0.56 -26.28
CA LEU A 426 54.95 -1.51 -26.91
C LEU A 426 53.55 -1.47 -26.28
N LEU A 427 53.45 -1.34 -24.96
CA LEU A 427 52.18 -1.19 -24.26
C LEU A 427 51.48 0.12 -24.63
N LEU A 428 52.20 1.23 -24.74
CA LEU A 428 51.64 2.52 -25.16
C LEU A 428 51.11 2.46 -26.60
N VAL A 429 51.82 1.79 -27.51
CA VAL A 429 51.35 1.56 -28.89
C VAL A 429 50.09 0.68 -28.88
N LEU A 430 50.03 -0.35 -28.04
CA LEU A 430 48.85 -1.21 -27.92
C LEU A 430 47.63 -0.43 -27.42
N VAL A 431 47.79 0.39 -26.37
CA VAL A 431 46.73 1.26 -25.84
C VAL A 431 46.26 2.27 -26.90
N ALA A 432 47.19 2.91 -27.60
CA ALA A 432 46.86 3.83 -28.69
C ALA A 432 46.07 3.12 -29.81
N LEU A 433 46.46 1.89 -30.19
CA LEU A 433 45.72 1.09 -31.15
C LEU A 433 44.32 0.72 -30.65
N VAL A 434 44.16 0.33 -29.38
CA VAL A 434 42.83 0.03 -28.80
C VAL A 434 41.95 1.26 -28.79
N VAL A 435 42.48 2.45 -28.48
CA VAL A 435 41.73 3.71 -28.51
C VAL A 435 41.37 4.11 -29.94
N LEU A 436 42.30 4.00 -30.88
CA LEU A 436 42.08 4.37 -32.29
C LEU A 436 41.15 3.39 -33.03
N VAL A 437 41.24 2.09 -32.72
CA VAL A 437 40.42 1.04 -33.35
C VAL A 437 39.07 0.89 -32.63
N GLY A 438 39.04 1.05 -31.30
CA GLY A 438 37.82 1.01 -30.50
C GLY A 438 36.96 2.27 -30.58
N GLY A 439 37.57 3.44 -30.84
CA GLY A 439 36.86 4.73 -31.00
C GLY A 439 36.12 4.90 -32.33
N GLY A 440 36.35 4.03 -33.32
CA GLY A 440 35.70 4.08 -34.64
C GLY A 440 34.33 3.41 -34.71
N GLY A 441 33.86 2.77 -33.63
CA GLY A 441 32.54 2.13 -33.58
C GLY A 441 31.41 3.15 -33.49
N CYS A 442 30.88 3.56 -34.64
CA CYS A 442 29.60 4.23 -34.87
C CYS A 442 28.86 4.80 -33.64
N TRP A 443 29.17 6.04 -33.28
CA TRP A 443 28.21 6.91 -32.58
C TRP A 443 27.17 7.42 -33.58
N ARG A 444 26.29 6.53 -34.06
CA ARG A 444 25.07 6.94 -34.77
C ARG A 444 23.99 7.20 -33.71
N TYR A 445 23.89 8.45 -33.28
CA TYR A 445 22.73 8.91 -32.51
C TYR A 445 21.49 8.75 -33.39
N ARG A 446 20.65 7.76 -33.08
CA ARG A 446 19.33 7.61 -33.70
C ARG A 446 18.31 8.16 -32.72
N VAL A 447 17.81 9.36 -33.00
CA VAL A 447 16.65 9.91 -32.29
C VAL A 447 15.43 9.10 -32.71
N CYS A 448 14.91 8.27 -31.81
CA CYS A 448 13.66 7.56 -32.01
C CYS A 448 12.51 8.48 -31.61
N GLY A 449 11.94 9.21 -32.58
CA GLY A 449 10.66 9.89 -32.41
C GLY A 449 9.49 8.88 -32.40
N PRO A 450 8.34 9.24 -31.80
CA PRO A 450 7.18 8.37 -31.78
C PRO A 450 6.66 8.11 -33.19
N LYS A 451 6.24 6.87 -33.43
CA LYS A 451 5.81 6.37 -34.72
C LYS A 451 4.37 6.81 -34.98
N GLU A 452 4.18 8.03 -35.49
CA GLU A 452 2.87 8.47 -35.97
C GLU A 452 2.51 7.83 -37.31
N ARG A 453 1.24 7.46 -37.42
CA ARG A 453 0.61 6.93 -38.64
C ARG A 453 0.61 8.01 -39.73
N SER A 454 0.93 7.56 -40.92
CA SER A 454 0.89 8.27 -42.20
C SER A 454 -0.32 9.21 -42.39
N GLY A 455 -0.05 10.51 -42.50
CA GLY A 455 -0.91 11.55 -43.08
C GLY A 455 -0.01 12.67 -43.64
N GLY A 456 -0.28 13.14 -44.86
CA GLY A 456 0.63 13.93 -45.71
C GLY A 456 1.06 15.30 -45.18
N MET A 457 2.27 15.72 -45.57
CA MET A 457 3.04 16.82 -44.98
C MET A 457 3.24 18.01 -45.92
N ASP A 458 2.21 18.41 -46.68
CA ASP A 458 2.32 19.50 -47.67
C ASP A 458 1.53 20.78 -47.35
N GLU A 459 0.92 20.91 -46.17
CA GLU A 459 0.07 22.08 -45.84
C GLU A 459 0.46 22.86 -44.57
N TRP A 460 1.66 22.63 -44.00
CA TRP A 460 2.02 23.21 -42.69
C TRP A 460 3.07 24.35 -42.71
N MET A 461 3.61 24.74 -43.87
CA MET A 461 4.68 25.74 -43.97
C MET A 461 4.28 27.08 -44.63
N LYS A 462 3.04 27.56 -44.42
CA LYS A 462 2.62 28.87 -44.98
C LYS A 462 2.15 29.95 -44.01
N ASN A 463 1.96 29.69 -42.72
CA ASN A 463 1.49 30.73 -41.80
C ASN A 463 2.31 30.76 -40.51
N TYR A 464 3.46 31.44 -40.51
CA TYR A 464 3.98 32.06 -39.29
C TYR A 464 4.81 33.30 -39.64
N SER A 465 4.16 34.47 -39.52
CA SER A 465 4.80 35.77 -39.45
C SER A 465 4.20 36.51 -38.24
N VAL A 466 5.06 36.72 -37.24
CA VAL A 466 5.07 37.79 -36.23
C VAL A 466 3.75 38.12 -35.53
N SER A 467 3.63 37.70 -34.26
CA SER A 467 3.23 38.59 -33.15
C SER A 467 3.13 37.83 -31.81
N LYS A 468 3.90 38.35 -30.85
CA LYS A 468 3.79 38.25 -29.38
C LYS A 468 4.07 36.92 -28.66
N MET A 469 4.93 37.09 -27.65
CA MET A 469 5.31 36.15 -26.60
C MET A 469 4.07 35.71 -25.84
N ASP A 470 3.80 34.42 -25.84
CA ASP A 470 3.14 33.63 -24.79
C ASP A 470 3.36 32.16 -25.19
N ASN A 471 4.28 31.47 -24.51
CA ASN A 471 4.37 30.00 -24.37
C ASN A 471 5.77 29.59 -23.89
N LEU A 472 6.00 29.71 -22.57
CA LEU A 472 7.13 29.02 -21.92
C LEU A 472 6.80 27.54 -21.61
N GLU A 473 5.52 27.15 -21.60
CA GLU A 473 5.06 25.79 -21.27
C GLU A 473 5.34 24.75 -22.37
N GLN A 474 5.41 25.13 -23.65
CA GLN A 474 5.67 24.17 -24.74
C GLN A 474 7.15 23.76 -24.86
N THR A 475 8.09 24.53 -24.30
CA THR A 475 9.52 24.20 -24.38
C THR A 475 9.92 23.19 -23.29
N VAL A 476 9.25 23.19 -22.14
CA VAL A 476 9.53 22.26 -21.03
C VAL A 476 8.92 20.87 -21.28
N ALA A 477 7.77 20.79 -21.96
CA ALA A 477 7.14 19.51 -22.34
C ALA A 477 7.88 18.76 -23.47
N SER A 478 8.77 19.42 -24.22
CA SER A 478 9.53 18.81 -25.31
C SER A 478 10.90 18.25 -24.86
N LEU A 479 11.40 18.67 -23.69
CA LEU A 479 12.67 18.17 -23.11
C LEU A 479 12.50 16.94 -22.21
N SER A 480 11.26 16.55 -21.86
CA SER A 480 10.96 15.43 -20.97
C SER A 480 10.99 14.03 -21.63
N THR A 481 11.28 13.95 -22.92
CA THR A 481 11.41 12.66 -23.65
C THR A 481 12.72 12.54 -24.42
N LEU A 482 13.85 12.60 -23.72
CA LEU A 482 15.13 12.15 -24.27
C LEU A 482 15.44 10.72 -23.78
N ARG A 483 15.24 9.71 -24.64
CA ARG A 483 15.68 8.34 -24.38
C ARG A 483 17.10 8.14 -24.90
N LEU A 484 18.06 7.93 -24.00
CA LEU A 484 19.41 7.47 -24.39
C LEU A 484 19.44 5.94 -24.43
N CYS A 485 19.72 5.37 -25.60
CA CYS A 485 20.11 3.97 -25.73
C CYS A 485 21.63 3.89 -25.87
N CYS A 486 22.30 3.21 -24.94
CA CYS A 486 23.70 2.83 -25.07
C CYS A 486 23.79 1.33 -25.36
N CYS A 487 24.36 0.96 -26.51
CA CYS A 487 24.72 -0.42 -26.82
C CYS A 487 26.20 -0.64 -26.50
N PHE A 488 26.51 -1.63 -25.67
CA PHE A 488 27.88 -2.10 -25.45
C PHE A 488 28.18 -3.33 -26.30
N PHE A 489 29.32 -3.33 -26.98
CA PHE A 489 29.86 -4.52 -27.63
C PHE A 489 30.97 -5.10 -26.76
N GLY A 490 30.70 -6.24 -26.11
CA GLY A 490 31.71 -7.06 -25.47
C GLY A 490 32.29 -8.10 -26.44
N LEU A 491 33.58 -8.43 -26.27
CA LEU A 491 34.35 -9.39 -27.08
C LEU A 491 33.82 -10.84 -27.09
N THR A 492 32.71 -11.14 -26.42
CA THR A 492 32.14 -12.49 -26.29
C THR A 492 30.76 -12.66 -26.94
N GLY A 493 30.25 -11.67 -27.69
CA GLY A 493 29.11 -11.89 -28.59
C GLY A 493 27.74 -12.10 -27.93
N MET A 494 27.49 -11.52 -26.75
CA MET A 494 26.12 -11.39 -26.22
C MET A 494 25.61 -9.96 -26.37
N GLN A 495 24.40 -9.81 -26.91
CA GLN A 495 23.68 -8.54 -26.96
C GLN A 495 22.85 -8.37 -25.68
N GLY A 496 23.11 -7.31 -24.92
CA GLY A 496 22.23 -6.84 -23.86
C GLY A 496 21.91 -5.35 -24.09
N CYS A 497 20.63 -5.00 -24.14
CA CYS A 497 20.20 -3.61 -24.04
C CYS A 497 20.02 -3.27 -22.56
N LEU A 498 20.69 -2.22 -22.10
CA LEU A 498 20.38 -1.61 -20.81
C LEU A 498 19.44 -0.43 -21.08
N THR A 499 18.19 -0.54 -20.63
CA THR A 499 17.25 0.57 -20.63
C THR A 499 17.44 1.31 -19.30
N ILE A 500 17.88 2.56 -19.34
CA ILE A 500 17.80 3.45 -18.18
C ILE A 500 16.54 4.29 -18.39
N GLU A 501 15.46 3.89 -17.73
CA GLU A 501 14.31 4.77 -17.53
C GLU A 501 14.63 5.68 -16.33
N ARG A 502 14.15 6.93 -16.39
CA ARG A 502 14.25 7.86 -15.25
C ARG A 502 13.68 7.18 -14.00
N LEU A 503 14.46 7.20 -12.91
CA LEU A 503 13.93 7.06 -11.56
C LEU A 503 13.08 8.28 -11.21
#